data_AF-A0A2E5IH33-F1
#
_entry.id   AF-A0A2E5IH33-F1
#
_cell.length_a   1.000
_cell.length_b   1.000
_cell.length_c   1.000
_cell.angle_alpha   90.00
_cell.angle_beta   90.00
_cell.angle_gamma   90.00
#
_symmetry.space_group_name_H-M   'P 1'
#
loop_
_entity.id
_entity.type
_entity.pdbx_description
1 polymer ?
#
loop_
_entity_poly.entity_id
_entity_poly.type
_entity_poly.pdbx_seq_one_letter_code
_entity_poly.pdbx_strand_id
1 'polypeptide(L)'
;MLPRPRPHRAFGVIRLGVTAFLAVHVFISAWLVATVEGVYTEGKPAPTEAHSLVAIDKDRTMIDVEIKKATSFFFYTLERDGDASVPVNSSSSSENTTEDTSGDEDGGSDDEQSVGGDEDWLSTGRQSIKVALVALVLSELLMLSGFKWRHHVRTLAFLATLTAFAVVFPACYMLELSGGEGEESDNTATNTPGANIETVSFVHTNASSDFSLIWLGIELEADFSGYDLGLVEPENRTTVAAQVPEKGSEDASSFIAFESTFEIQLGKNLDILLVLPAMWYLLPAVDPRQQRKTLVGVEDE
;
A
#
# COMPACT_ATOMS: atom_id res chain seq x y z
N MET A 1 12.44 33.79 21.18
CA MET A 1 13.33 32.63 20.93
C MET A 1 13.67 32.00 22.26
N LEU A 2 13.30 30.75 22.50
CA LEU A 2 13.63 30.04 23.74
C LEU A 2 15.16 29.88 23.84
N PRO A 3 15.78 30.19 24.99
CA PRO A 3 17.23 30.04 25.16
C PRO A 3 17.63 28.57 25.13
N ARG A 4 18.62 28.24 24.30
CA ARG A 4 19.12 26.86 24.17
C ARG A 4 19.86 26.44 25.45
N PRO A 5 19.60 25.24 26.01
CA PRO A 5 20.28 24.76 27.21
C PRO A 5 21.80 24.63 27.01
N ARG A 6 22.58 24.70 28.09
CA ARG A 6 24.03 24.47 28.03
C ARG A 6 24.33 22.99 27.76
N PRO A 7 25.30 22.67 26.90
CA PRO A 7 25.60 21.28 26.54
C PRO A 7 26.22 20.52 27.72
N HIS A 8 25.71 19.31 28.00
CA HIS A 8 26.18 18.45 29.09
C HIS A 8 26.47 17.02 28.60
N ARG A 9 27.44 16.31 29.19
CA ARG A 9 27.83 14.95 28.78
C ARG A 9 26.68 13.94 28.90
N ALA A 10 25.92 14.04 29.99
CA ALA A 10 24.75 13.18 30.23
C ALA A 10 23.71 13.28 29.11
N PHE A 11 23.61 14.43 28.44
CA PHE A 11 22.69 14.59 27.31
C PHE A 11 23.06 13.67 26.16
N GLY A 12 24.36 13.44 25.88
CA GLY A 12 24.78 12.49 24.84
C GLY A 12 24.23 11.08 25.10
N VAL A 13 24.34 10.60 26.34
CA VAL A 13 23.86 9.25 26.74
C VAL A 13 22.34 9.17 26.72
N ILE A 14 21.65 10.19 27.26
CA ILE A 14 20.18 10.25 27.28
C ILE A 14 19.62 10.20 25.86
N ARG A 15 20.18 10.99 24.94
CA ARG A 15 19.73 11.02 23.55
C ARG A 15 19.94 9.68 22.85
N LEU A 16 21.10 9.04 23.04
CA LEU A 16 21.35 7.71 22.50
C LEU A 16 20.32 6.71 23.02
N GLY A 17 20.05 6.71 24.33
CA GLY A 17 19.05 5.85 24.94
C GLY A 17 17.65 6.08 24.38
N VAL A 18 17.22 7.34 24.26
CA VAL A 18 15.92 7.70 23.68
C VAL A 18 15.85 7.28 22.21
N THR A 19 16.86 7.60 21.39
CA THR A 19 16.87 7.21 19.96
C THR A 19 16.83 5.70 19.79
N ALA A 20 17.59 4.94 20.59
CA ALA A 20 17.57 3.49 20.54
C ALA A 20 16.20 2.92 20.98
N PHE A 21 15.61 3.47 22.04
CA PHE A 21 14.28 3.08 22.51
C PHE A 21 13.20 3.34 21.44
N LEU A 22 13.20 4.53 20.85
CA LEU A 22 12.27 4.88 19.78
C LEU A 22 12.48 4.01 18.53
N ALA A 23 13.73 3.78 18.14
CA ALA A 23 14.04 2.91 17.00
C ALA A 23 13.56 1.48 17.22
N VAL A 24 13.75 0.92 18.43
CA VAL A 24 13.24 -0.41 18.79
C VAL A 24 11.72 -0.42 18.80
N HIS A 25 11.08 0.62 19.36
CA HIS A 25 9.63 0.73 19.40
C HIS A 25 9.00 0.74 18.00
N VAL A 26 9.56 1.53 17.09
CA VAL A 26 9.14 1.56 15.68
C VAL A 26 9.45 0.23 14.98
N PHE A 27 10.60 -0.38 15.26
CA PHE A 27 11.02 -1.64 14.65
C PHE A 27 10.04 -2.79 14.93
N ILE A 28 9.46 -2.86 16.13
CA ILE A 28 8.49 -3.90 16.50
C ILE A 28 7.05 -3.56 16.12
N SER A 29 6.79 -2.35 15.61
CA SER A 29 5.45 -1.89 15.25
C SER A 29 5.11 -2.28 13.81
N ALA A 30 3.82 -2.22 13.46
CA ALA A 30 3.41 -2.21 12.06
C ALA A 30 3.95 -0.95 11.38
N TRP A 31 4.39 -1.08 10.14
CA TRP A 31 5.02 -0.01 9.35
C TRP A 31 4.09 0.56 8.30
N LEU A 32 3.19 -0.27 7.77
CA LEU A 32 2.17 0.11 6.81
C LEU A 32 0.89 -0.66 7.14
N VAL A 33 -0.23 0.05 7.07
CA VAL A 33 -1.57 -0.50 7.23
C VAL A 33 -2.39 -0.04 6.03
N ALA A 34 -2.91 -0.98 5.26
CA ALA A 34 -3.86 -0.72 4.20
C ALA A 34 -5.23 -1.28 4.61
N THR A 35 -6.27 -0.47 4.50
CA THR A 35 -7.66 -0.87 4.78
C THR A 35 -8.49 -0.65 3.53
N VAL A 36 -9.32 -1.63 3.23
CA VAL A 36 -10.27 -1.60 2.12
C VAL A 36 -11.64 -1.87 2.70
N GLU A 37 -12.54 -0.92 2.55
CA GLU A 37 -13.95 -1.07 2.86
C GLU A 37 -14.72 -0.96 1.55
N GLY A 38 -15.58 -1.92 1.27
CA GLY A 38 -16.40 -1.95 0.06
C GLY A 38 -17.83 -2.32 0.41
N VAL A 39 -18.82 -1.63 -0.15
CA VAL A 39 -20.23 -1.84 0.13
C VAL A 39 -21.01 -1.86 -1.16
N TYR A 40 -21.77 -2.93 -1.39
CA TYR A 40 -22.81 -2.93 -2.42
C TYR A 40 -24.04 -2.19 -1.90
N THR A 41 -24.29 -1.00 -2.43
CA THR A 41 -25.37 -0.10 -1.98
C THR A 41 -26.69 -0.38 -2.69
N GLU A 42 -26.64 -0.82 -3.95
CA GLU A 42 -27.83 -1.18 -4.74
C GLU A 42 -27.61 -2.45 -5.58
N GLY A 43 -28.72 -3.06 -6.02
CA GLY A 43 -28.73 -4.26 -6.85
C GLY A 43 -28.79 -5.57 -6.06
N LYS A 44 -28.73 -6.70 -6.79
CA LYS A 44 -28.76 -8.05 -6.21
C LYS A 44 -27.67 -8.34 -5.16
N PRO A 45 -26.41 -7.86 -5.28
CA PRO A 45 -25.40 -8.13 -4.24
C PRO A 45 -25.55 -7.27 -2.98
N ALA A 46 -26.35 -6.20 -3.01
CA ALA A 46 -26.63 -5.40 -1.81
C ALA A 46 -27.42 -6.22 -0.76
N PRO A 47 -27.21 -6.00 0.55
CA PRO A 47 -26.34 -5.02 1.19
C PRO A 47 -25.00 -5.63 1.66
N THR A 48 -24.28 -6.34 0.79
CA THR A 48 -23.02 -7.00 1.17
C THR A 48 -21.92 -5.96 1.43
N GLU A 49 -21.13 -6.19 2.48
CA GLU A 49 -19.98 -5.36 2.84
C GLU A 49 -18.73 -6.23 2.87
N ALA A 50 -17.65 -5.76 2.27
CA ALA A 50 -16.33 -6.39 2.28
C ALA A 50 -15.36 -5.49 3.04
N HIS A 51 -14.71 -6.04 4.05
CA HIS A 51 -13.72 -5.38 4.87
C HIS A 51 -12.41 -6.15 4.73
N SER A 52 -11.34 -5.48 4.35
CA SER A 52 -10.01 -6.07 4.24
C SER A 52 -9.00 -5.17 4.95
N LEU A 53 -8.19 -5.77 5.82
CA LEU A 53 -7.13 -5.10 6.54
C LEU A 53 -5.82 -5.82 6.28
N VAL A 54 -4.85 -5.09 5.73
CA VAL A 54 -3.50 -5.54 5.51
C VAL A 54 -2.57 -4.76 6.42
N ALA A 55 -1.87 -5.44 7.33
CA ALA A 55 -0.87 -4.83 8.20
C ALA A 55 0.49 -5.46 7.95
N ILE A 56 1.50 -4.64 7.63
CA ILE A 56 2.85 -5.10 7.31
C ILE A 56 3.81 -4.69 8.41
N ASP A 57 4.58 -5.66 8.92
CA ASP A 57 5.65 -5.45 9.89
C ASP A 57 7.02 -5.93 9.36
N LYS A 58 8.00 -5.98 10.27
CA LYS A 58 9.40 -6.35 10.00
C LYS A 58 9.61 -7.75 9.44
N ASP A 59 8.69 -8.68 9.69
CA ASP A 59 8.84 -10.11 9.38
C ASP A 59 7.64 -10.66 8.59
N ARG A 60 6.44 -10.11 8.78
CA ARG A 60 5.19 -10.68 8.26
C ARG A 60 4.26 -9.63 7.69
N THR A 61 3.40 -10.09 6.78
CA THR A 61 2.23 -9.38 6.30
C THR A 61 1.01 -10.11 6.87
N MET A 62 0.20 -9.41 7.66
CA MET A 62 -1.07 -9.92 8.16
C MET A 62 -2.18 -9.42 7.26
N ILE A 63 -2.98 -10.34 6.74
CA ILE A 63 -4.14 -10.05 5.89
C ILE A 63 -5.36 -10.60 6.61
N ASP A 64 -6.31 -9.73 6.93
CA ASP A 64 -7.59 -10.08 7.52
C ASP A 64 -8.69 -9.67 6.54
N VAL A 65 -9.54 -10.62 6.15
CA VAL A 65 -10.64 -10.39 5.20
C VAL A 65 -11.94 -10.82 5.85
N GLU A 66 -12.87 -9.90 5.97
CA GLU A 66 -14.18 -10.10 6.55
C GLU A 66 -15.26 -9.66 5.56
N ILE A 67 -16.16 -10.59 5.19
CA ILE A 67 -17.34 -10.25 4.39
C ILE A 67 -18.57 -10.30 5.30
N LYS A 68 -19.23 -9.17 5.47
CA LYS A 68 -20.48 -9.04 6.24
C LYS A 68 -21.68 -9.09 5.29
N LYS A 69 -22.79 -9.62 5.79
CA LYS A 69 -24.07 -9.73 5.06
C LYS A 69 -23.97 -10.47 3.70
N ALA A 70 -23.05 -11.44 3.61
CA ALA A 70 -22.66 -12.11 2.36
C ALA A 70 -23.74 -12.96 1.66
N THR A 71 -24.92 -13.18 2.26
CA THR A 71 -25.95 -14.06 1.70
C THR A 71 -26.43 -13.60 0.32
N SER A 72 -26.65 -12.29 0.15
CA SER A 72 -27.09 -11.73 -1.14
C SER A 72 -25.99 -11.82 -2.20
N PHE A 73 -24.74 -11.54 -1.82
CA PHE A 73 -23.59 -11.72 -2.70
C PHE A 73 -23.43 -13.18 -3.17
N PHE A 74 -23.60 -14.16 -2.27
CA PHE A 74 -23.53 -15.57 -2.65
C PHE A 74 -24.58 -15.96 -3.71
N PHE A 75 -25.83 -15.53 -3.55
CA PHE A 75 -26.87 -15.78 -4.54
C PHE A 75 -26.60 -15.06 -5.86
N TYR A 76 -26.13 -13.82 -5.78
CA TYR A 76 -25.70 -13.06 -6.94
C TYR A 76 -24.62 -13.82 -7.72
N THR A 77 -23.57 -14.32 -7.08
CA THR A 77 -22.50 -15.08 -7.75
C THR A 77 -22.99 -16.39 -8.37
N LEU A 78 -24.02 -17.04 -7.79
CA LEU A 78 -24.61 -18.26 -8.34
C LEU A 78 -25.52 -18.00 -9.55
N GLU A 79 -26.24 -16.88 -9.56
CA GLU A 79 -27.17 -16.52 -10.63
C GLU A 79 -26.46 -15.85 -11.81
N ARG A 80 -25.37 -15.13 -11.52
CA ARG A 80 -24.59 -14.39 -12.51
C ARG A 80 -23.94 -15.34 -13.51
N ASP A 81 -24.22 -15.10 -14.79
CA ASP A 81 -23.47 -15.71 -15.88
C ASP A 81 -22.09 -15.07 -15.99
N GLY A 82 -21.05 -15.84 -15.65
CA GLY A 82 -19.65 -15.38 -15.65
C GLY A 82 -19.09 -15.06 -17.04
N ASP A 83 -19.65 -15.67 -18.08
CA ASP A 83 -19.19 -15.51 -19.46
C ASP A 83 -19.97 -14.40 -20.20
N ALA A 84 -20.89 -13.73 -19.50
CA ALA A 84 -21.70 -12.68 -20.08
C ALA A 84 -20.88 -11.45 -20.45
N SER A 85 -20.72 -11.26 -21.75
CA SER A 85 -20.06 -10.10 -22.29
C SER A 85 -20.59 -9.74 -23.67
N VAL A 86 -20.42 -8.49 -24.07
CA VAL A 86 -20.76 -8.00 -25.42
C VAL A 86 -19.51 -7.36 -26.02
N PRO A 87 -19.18 -7.64 -27.30
CA PRO A 87 -18.01 -7.06 -27.95
C PRO A 87 -18.16 -5.54 -28.04
N VAL A 88 -17.10 -4.82 -27.70
CA VAL A 88 -17.05 -3.37 -27.89
C VAL A 88 -16.84 -3.13 -29.38
N ASN A 89 -17.76 -2.43 -30.04
CA ASN A 89 -17.56 -2.02 -31.44
C ASN A 89 -16.55 -0.87 -31.50
N SER A 90 -15.30 -1.15 -31.18
CA SER A 90 -14.17 -0.27 -31.45
C SER A 90 -13.95 -0.30 -32.97
N SER A 91 -14.24 0.82 -33.64
CA SER A 91 -13.93 1.02 -35.05
C SER A 91 -12.42 1.20 -35.24
N SER A 92 -11.66 0.15 -34.95
CA SER A 92 -10.24 0.01 -35.22
C SER A 92 -10.03 -1.38 -35.75
N SER A 93 -9.99 -1.48 -37.08
CA SER A 93 -9.59 -2.66 -37.82
C SER A 93 -8.33 -3.27 -37.21
N SER A 94 -8.40 -4.52 -36.77
CA SER A 94 -7.22 -5.35 -36.59
C SER A 94 -7.51 -6.70 -37.21
N GLU A 95 -6.60 -7.06 -38.12
CA GLU A 95 -6.69 -8.15 -39.04
C GLU A 95 -6.58 -9.50 -38.32
N ASN A 96 -7.34 -10.45 -38.86
CA ASN A 96 -7.19 -11.90 -38.79
C ASN A 96 -5.83 -12.42 -38.26
N THR A 97 -5.85 -13.20 -37.17
CA THR A 97 -4.93 -14.33 -37.01
C THR A 97 -5.67 -15.49 -36.35
N THR A 98 -6.06 -16.45 -37.17
CA THR A 98 -6.34 -17.82 -36.78
C THR A 98 -5.05 -18.48 -36.31
N GLU A 99 -4.98 -18.92 -35.05
CA GLU A 99 -4.11 -20.02 -34.65
C GLU A 99 -4.91 -21.00 -33.79
N ASP A 100 -5.33 -22.09 -34.43
CA ASP A 100 -5.61 -23.36 -33.76
C ASP A 100 -4.33 -23.82 -33.05
N THR A 101 -4.41 -24.20 -31.77
CA THR A 101 -3.57 -25.28 -31.25
C THR A 101 -4.34 -26.06 -30.18
N SER A 102 -4.63 -27.29 -30.57
CA SER A 102 -5.04 -28.45 -29.78
C SER A 102 -4.28 -28.60 -28.46
N GLY A 103 -5.01 -28.99 -27.40
CA GLY A 103 -4.49 -29.08 -26.04
C GLY A 103 -3.61 -30.28 -25.72
N ASP A 104 -3.30 -30.38 -24.44
CA ASP A 104 -3.04 -31.62 -23.72
C ASP A 104 -3.38 -31.41 -22.23
N GLU A 105 -4.14 -32.34 -21.69
CA GLU A 105 -4.34 -32.56 -20.26
C GLU A 105 -3.18 -33.38 -19.71
N ASP A 106 -2.52 -32.93 -18.63
CA ASP A 106 -1.94 -33.76 -17.56
C ASP A 106 -1.51 -32.75 -16.47
N GLY A 107 -1.73 -32.89 -15.17
CA GLY A 107 -1.79 -34.07 -14.32
C GLY A 107 -1.14 -33.61 -13.02
N GLY A 108 -1.86 -33.69 -11.91
CA GLY A 108 -1.49 -33.04 -10.66
C GLY A 108 -0.19 -33.55 -10.02
N SER A 109 0.47 -32.64 -9.30
CA SER A 109 1.23 -32.95 -8.10
C SER A 109 1.33 -31.69 -7.25
N ASP A 110 0.76 -31.78 -6.04
CA ASP A 110 1.04 -30.90 -4.93
C ASP A 110 2.56 -30.84 -4.71
N ASP A 111 3.14 -29.65 -4.84
CA ASP A 111 4.32 -29.26 -4.08
C ASP A 111 4.34 -27.74 -3.98
N GLU A 112 4.06 -27.26 -2.76
CA GLU A 112 4.37 -25.92 -2.29
C GLU A 112 5.89 -25.71 -2.38
N GLN A 113 6.37 -25.27 -3.55
CA GLN A 113 7.70 -24.72 -3.65
C GLN A 113 7.73 -23.63 -4.72
N SER A 114 7.84 -22.40 -4.21
CA SER A 114 8.20 -21.19 -4.95
C SER A 114 9.28 -21.46 -5.99
N VAL A 115 8.93 -21.37 -7.27
CA VAL A 115 9.90 -21.39 -8.37
C VAL A 115 9.44 -20.40 -9.43
N GLY A 116 10.14 -19.26 -9.52
CA GLY A 116 10.01 -18.40 -10.70
C GLY A 116 10.42 -16.94 -10.53
N GLY A 117 11.67 -16.65 -10.15
CA GLY A 117 12.33 -15.40 -10.60
C GLY A 117 11.81 -14.04 -10.13
N ASP A 118 10.88 -13.95 -9.19
CA ASP A 118 10.40 -12.66 -8.68
C ASP A 118 11.38 -12.07 -7.66
N GLU A 119 11.92 -10.88 -7.93
CA GLU A 119 12.59 -10.11 -6.89
C GLU A 119 11.58 -9.83 -5.77
N ASP A 120 11.84 -10.36 -4.56
CA ASP A 120 11.04 -10.09 -3.35
C ASP A 120 11.23 -8.61 -2.95
N TRP A 121 10.51 -7.72 -3.65
CA TRP A 121 10.56 -6.27 -3.50
C TRP A 121 10.20 -5.88 -2.07
N LEU A 122 9.23 -6.59 -1.48
CA LEU A 122 8.81 -6.36 -0.11
C LEU A 122 9.94 -6.65 0.88
N SER A 123 10.73 -7.72 0.70
CA SER A 123 11.90 -8.00 1.53
C SER A 123 12.98 -6.92 1.40
N THR A 124 13.18 -6.40 0.19
CA THR A 124 14.11 -5.30 -0.08
C THR A 124 13.65 -4.03 0.64
N GLY A 125 12.36 -3.72 0.57
CA GLY A 125 11.72 -2.65 1.34
C GLY A 125 11.94 -2.82 2.84
N ARG A 126 11.69 -4.01 3.39
CA ARG A 126 11.93 -4.30 4.82
C ARG A 126 13.39 -4.11 5.19
N GLN A 127 14.31 -4.60 4.37
CA GLN A 127 15.74 -4.47 4.61
C GLN A 127 16.19 -3.01 4.61
N SER A 128 15.62 -2.19 3.73
CA SER A 128 15.91 -0.75 3.69
C SER A 128 15.57 -0.05 5.01
N ILE A 129 14.42 -0.36 5.61
CA ILE A 129 14.00 0.15 6.92
C ILE A 129 14.95 -0.32 8.03
N LYS A 130 15.29 -1.62 8.04
CA LYS A 130 16.21 -2.20 9.02
C LYS A 130 17.55 -1.48 9.00
N VAL A 131 18.12 -1.29 7.81
CA VAL A 131 19.38 -0.56 7.61
C VAL A 131 19.26 0.89 8.05
N ALA A 132 18.18 1.58 7.70
CA ALA A 132 17.97 2.97 8.06
C ALA A 132 17.86 3.18 9.59
N LEU A 133 17.11 2.31 10.29
CA LEU A 133 16.98 2.35 11.75
C LEU A 133 18.32 2.07 12.46
N VAL A 134 19.09 1.11 11.98
CA VAL A 134 20.43 0.84 12.51
C VAL A 134 21.36 2.03 12.26
N ALA A 135 21.35 2.60 11.05
CA ALA A 135 22.13 3.78 10.71
C ALA A 135 21.75 4.99 11.57
N LEU A 136 20.47 5.16 11.90
CA LEU A 136 19.98 6.20 12.81
C LEU A 136 20.61 6.07 14.20
N VAL A 137 20.58 4.87 14.79
CA VAL A 137 21.18 4.61 16.12
C VAL A 137 22.70 4.80 16.09
N LEU A 138 23.38 4.28 15.06
CA LEU A 138 24.82 4.45 14.88
C LEU A 138 25.22 5.92 14.68
N SER A 139 24.38 6.70 14.01
CA SER A 139 24.63 8.14 13.82
C SER A 139 24.57 8.91 15.14
N GLU A 140 23.69 8.51 16.08
CA GLU A 140 23.65 9.10 17.42
C GLU A 140 24.82 8.60 18.29
N LEU A 141 25.28 7.36 18.11
CA LEU A 141 26.52 6.88 18.75
C LEU A 141 27.74 7.68 18.27
N LEU A 142 27.80 8.00 16.96
CA LEU A 142 28.86 8.81 16.37
C LEU A 142 28.91 10.23 16.95
N MET A 143 27.81 10.72 17.53
CA MET A 143 27.79 12.03 18.21
C MET A 143 28.68 12.07 19.46
N LEU A 144 29.00 10.92 20.04
CA LEU A 144 29.96 10.81 21.15
C LEU A 144 31.42 10.85 20.66
N SER A 145 31.65 10.72 19.35
CA SER A 145 32.97 10.75 18.72
C SER A 145 33.40 12.15 18.29
N GLY A 146 34.71 12.35 18.14
CA GLY A 146 35.36 13.61 17.75
C GLY A 146 35.29 13.95 16.25
N PHE A 147 34.37 13.34 15.50
CA PHE A 147 34.26 13.47 14.05
C PHE A 147 33.61 14.80 13.60
N LYS A 148 34.13 15.43 12.54
CA LYS A 148 33.71 16.79 12.10
C LYS A 148 32.32 16.81 11.46
N TRP A 149 31.94 15.75 10.74
CA TRP A 149 30.68 15.73 9.96
C TRP A 149 29.54 15.00 10.67
N ARG A 150 29.68 14.68 11.96
CA ARG A 150 28.70 13.93 12.75
C ARG A 150 27.27 14.49 12.66
N HIS A 151 27.13 15.82 12.64
CA HIS A 151 25.83 16.48 12.57
C HIS A 151 25.14 16.23 11.22
N HIS A 152 25.91 16.28 10.11
CA HIS A 152 25.40 16.01 8.76
C HIS A 152 25.03 14.53 8.58
N VAL A 153 25.88 13.62 9.08
CA VAL A 153 25.62 12.17 9.04
C VAL A 153 24.32 11.85 9.78
N ARG A 154 24.09 12.45 10.95
CA ARG A 154 22.86 12.26 11.71
C ARG A 154 21.63 12.80 11.01
N THR A 155 21.67 14.02 10.48
CA THR A 155 20.54 14.58 9.73
C THR A 155 20.24 13.74 8.49
N LEU A 156 21.27 13.23 7.82
CA LEU A 156 21.13 12.35 6.66
C LEU A 156 20.55 10.99 7.05
N ALA A 157 20.99 10.38 8.15
CA ALA A 157 20.45 9.11 8.62
C ALA A 157 18.96 9.23 9.01
N PHE A 158 18.58 10.35 9.64
CA PHE A 158 17.18 10.62 9.96
C PHE A 158 16.33 10.85 8.72
N LEU A 159 16.81 11.67 7.77
CA LEU A 159 16.10 11.90 6.51
C LEU A 159 15.98 10.60 5.70
N ALA A 160 17.04 9.79 5.64
CA ALA A 160 17.02 8.47 5.03
C ALA A 160 16.03 7.52 5.70
N THR A 161 15.87 7.59 7.03
CA THR A 161 14.85 6.83 7.76
C THR A 161 13.45 7.27 7.34
N LEU A 162 13.18 8.58 7.29
CA LEU A 162 11.90 9.10 6.83
C LEU A 162 11.62 8.70 5.38
N THR A 163 12.61 8.80 4.49
CA THR A 163 12.48 8.38 3.08
C THR A 163 12.25 6.88 2.95
N ALA A 164 12.92 6.05 3.76
CA ALA A 164 12.73 4.60 3.74
C ALA A 164 11.27 4.24 4.06
N PHE A 165 10.67 4.88 5.07
CA PHE A 165 9.27 4.64 5.45
C PHE A 165 8.26 5.30 4.52
N ALA A 166 8.49 6.54 4.08
CA ALA A 166 7.49 7.32 3.35
C ALA A 166 7.50 7.06 1.84
N VAL A 167 8.60 6.55 1.29
CA VAL A 167 8.77 6.41 -0.17
C VAL A 167 9.20 5.01 -0.54
N VAL A 168 10.35 4.54 -0.03
CA VAL A 168 10.94 3.28 -0.49
C VAL A 168 10.04 2.09 -0.15
N PHE A 169 9.57 2.01 1.09
CA PHE A 169 8.76 0.89 1.54
C PHE A 169 7.38 0.82 0.86
N PRO A 170 6.60 1.92 0.77
CA PRO A 170 5.37 1.93 -0.02
C PRO A 170 5.59 1.61 -1.50
N ALA A 171 6.68 2.10 -2.11
CA ALA A 171 7.01 1.79 -3.50
C ALA A 171 7.31 0.30 -3.69
N CYS A 172 8.10 -0.31 -2.80
CA CYS A 172 8.33 -1.76 -2.81
C CYS A 172 7.03 -2.56 -2.64
N TYR A 173 6.11 -2.10 -1.79
CA TYR A 173 4.79 -2.74 -1.65
C TYR A 173 3.96 -2.64 -2.92
N MET A 174 3.96 -1.49 -3.59
CA MET A 174 3.26 -1.32 -4.87
C MET A 174 3.87 -2.16 -5.99
N LEU A 175 5.19 -2.27 -6.04
CA LEU A 175 5.88 -3.14 -7.01
C LEU A 175 5.59 -4.62 -6.78
N GLU A 176 5.48 -5.03 -5.51
CA GLU A 176 5.04 -6.38 -5.14
C GLU A 176 3.59 -6.65 -5.63
N LEU A 177 2.69 -5.68 -5.45
CA LEU A 177 1.31 -5.78 -5.94
C LEU A 177 1.21 -5.78 -7.46
N SER A 178 2.13 -5.11 -8.16
CA SER A 178 2.11 -5.01 -9.63
C SER A 178 2.84 -6.15 -10.35
N GLY A 179 3.45 -7.10 -9.62
CA GLY A 179 4.21 -8.20 -10.21
C GLY A 179 5.63 -7.83 -10.69
N GLY A 180 6.21 -6.74 -10.17
CA GLY A 180 7.56 -6.28 -10.53
C GLY A 180 7.68 -5.69 -11.94
N GLU A 181 8.84 -5.10 -12.27
CA GLU A 181 9.12 -4.49 -13.59
C GLU A 181 9.25 -5.52 -14.74
N GLY A 182 8.85 -6.77 -14.52
CA GLY A 182 9.28 -7.94 -15.29
C GLY A 182 8.33 -8.43 -16.38
N GLU A 183 7.02 -8.22 -16.28
CA GLU A 183 6.10 -8.73 -17.29
C GLU A 183 4.95 -7.74 -17.57
N GLU A 184 4.85 -7.27 -18.81
CA GLU A 184 3.60 -6.78 -19.40
C GLU A 184 2.61 -7.95 -19.63
N SER A 185 2.58 -8.93 -18.72
CA SER A 185 1.50 -9.89 -18.66
C SER A 185 0.35 -9.25 -17.88
N ASP A 186 -0.86 -9.64 -18.25
CA ASP A 186 -2.17 -9.08 -17.94
C ASP A 186 -2.50 -9.02 -16.42
N ASN A 187 -1.70 -8.27 -15.65
CA ASN A 187 -1.76 -8.16 -14.18
C ASN A 187 -2.80 -7.13 -13.72
N THR A 188 -3.56 -6.54 -14.65
CA THR A 188 -4.81 -5.90 -14.26
C THR A 188 -5.72 -7.02 -13.79
N ALA A 189 -6.16 -7.00 -12.53
CA ALA A 189 -7.10 -8.01 -12.05
C ALA A 189 -8.21 -8.16 -13.11
N THR A 190 -8.31 -9.33 -13.71
CA THR A 190 -9.18 -9.62 -14.87
C THR A 190 -10.66 -9.34 -14.59
N ASN A 191 -11.00 -9.14 -13.31
CA ASN A 191 -12.31 -8.76 -12.80
C ASN A 191 -12.47 -7.26 -12.50
N THR A 192 -11.49 -6.41 -12.80
CA THR A 192 -11.63 -4.95 -12.69
C THR A 192 -12.50 -4.46 -13.83
N PRO A 193 -13.58 -3.70 -13.57
CA PRO A 193 -14.39 -3.11 -14.63
C PRO A 193 -13.49 -2.33 -15.60
N GLY A 194 -13.44 -2.76 -16.87
CA GLY A 194 -12.63 -2.12 -17.93
C GLY A 194 -11.24 -2.72 -18.18
N ALA A 195 -10.86 -3.82 -17.52
CA ALA A 195 -9.55 -4.48 -17.73
C ALA A 195 -9.41 -5.22 -19.08
N ASN A 196 -10.52 -5.54 -19.76
CA ASN A 196 -10.51 -6.19 -21.07
C ASN A 196 -11.17 -5.27 -22.10
N ILE A 197 -10.37 -4.73 -23.03
CA ILE A 197 -10.82 -3.71 -24.01
C ILE A 197 -11.70 -4.34 -25.11
N GLU A 198 -11.69 -5.67 -25.25
CA GLU A 198 -12.43 -6.38 -26.30
C GLU A 198 -13.89 -6.67 -25.93
N THR A 199 -14.19 -6.89 -24.64
CA THR A 199 -15.53 -7.26 -24.17
C THR A 199 -15.89 -6.57 -22.86
N VAL A 200 -17.14 -6.09 -22.74
CA VAL A 200 -17.64 -5.46 -21.51
C VAL A 200 -18.67 -6.35 -20.84
N SER A 201 -18.50 -6.59 -19.53
CA SER A 201 -19.47 -7.27 -18.66
C SER A 201 -20.41 -6.30 -17.94
N PHE A 202 -20.01 -5.02 -17.83
CA PHE A 202 -20.83 -3.93 -17.28
C PHE A 202 -21.10 -2.86 -18.33
N VAL A 203 -22.32 -2.35 -18.37
CA VAL A 203 -22.74 -1.30 -19.33
C VAL A 203 -23.41 -0.13 -18.64
N HIS A 204 -23.39 1.03 -19.31
CA HIS A 204 -23.85 2.33 -18.77
C HIS A 204 -23.21 2.64 -17.41
N THR A 205 -21.90 2.43 -17.32
CA THR A 205 -21.16 2.58 -16.08
C THR A 205 -20.96 4.06 -15.74
N ASN A 206 -21.07 4.38 -14.46
CA ASN A 206 -20.65 5.64 -13.89
C ASN A 206 -19.65 5.32 -12.78
N ALA A 207 -18.43 5.82 -12.95
CA ALA A 207 -17.34 5.64 -12.01
C ALA A 207 -16.80 7.01 -11.60
N SER A 208 -16.73 7.25 -10.29
CA SER A 208 -16.07 8.41 -9.69
C SER A 208 -14.98 7.93 -8.76
N SER A 209 -13.92 8.72 -8.63
CA SER A 209 -12.89 8.47 -7.64
C SER A 209 -12.36 9.78 -7.10
N ASP A 210 -12.34 9.89 -5.78
CA ASP A 210 -11.88 11.05 -5.06
C ASP A 210 -10.65 10.68 -4.23
N PHE A 211 -9.61 11.50 -4.37
CA PHE A 211 -8.34 11.31 -3.68
C PHE A 211 -8.18 12.31 -2.54
N SER A 212 -7.87 11.77 -1.38
CA SER A 212 -7.84 12.44 -0.09
C SER A 212 -6.47 12.18 0.58
N LEU A 213 -5.92 13.21 1.24
CA LEU A 213 -4.66 13.13 1.98
C LEU A 213 -4.96 13.09 3.47
N ILE A 214 -4.54 12.00 4.12
CA ILE A 214 -4.74 11.78 5.55
C ILE A 214 -3.40 11.81 6.30
N TRP A 215 -3.45 11.85 7.63
CA TRP A 215 -2.22 11.90 8.43
C TRP A 215 -1.36 10.66 8.18
N LEU A 216 -0.15 10.86 7.63
CA LEU A 216 0.78 9.80 7.25
C LEU A 216 0.17 8.78 6.26
N GLY A 217 -0.73 9.19 5.38
CA GLY A 217 -1.37 8.27 4.45
C GLY A 217 -2.13 8.94 3.32
N ILE A 218 -2.79 8.12 2.53
CA ILE A 218 -3.70 8.50 1.46
C ILE A 218 -5.00 7.73 1.61
N GLU A 219 -6.07 8.33 1.14
CA GLU A 219 -7.41 7.76 1.11
C GLU A 219 -7.94 7.95 -0.32
N LEU A 220 -8.52 6.88 -0.87
CA LEU A 220 -9.13 6.85 -2.18
C LEU A 220 -10.56 6.35 -1.99
N GLU A 221 -11.52 7.23 -2.23
CA GLU A 221 -12.93 6.86 -2.31
C GLU A 221 -13.23 6.58 -3.78
N ALA A 222 -13.89 5.48 -4.08
CA ALA A 222 -14.27 5.11 -5.42
C ALA A 222 -15.70 4.58 -5.43
N ASP A 223 -16.53 5.18 -6.27
CA ASP A 223 -17.92 4.77 -6.49
C ASP A 223 -18.04 4.20 -7.89
N PHE A 224 -18.81 3.14 -8.01
CA PHE A 224 -19.11 2.47 -9.25
C PHE A 224 -20.59 2.14 -9.31
N SER A 225 -21.22 2.42 -10.44
CA SER A 225 -22.57 1.95 -10.73
C SER A 225 -22.71 1.57 -12.19
N GLY A 226 -23.59 0.63 -12.50
CA GLY A 226 -23.83 0.18 -13.86
C GLY A 226 -24.74 -1.04 -13.91
N TYR A 227 -25.02 -1.53 -15.12
CA TYR A 227 -25.80 -2.75 -15.32
C TYR A 227 -24.87 -3.92 -15.62
N ASP A 228 -24.97 -5.01 -14.86
CA ASP A 228 -24.19 -6.23 -15.07
C ASP A 228 -24.90 -7.15 -16.07
N LEU A 229 -24.28 -7.37 -17.22
CA LEU A 229 -24.81 -8.25 -18.26
C LEU A 229 -24.89 -9.71 -17.81
N GLY A 230 -24.14 -10.10 -16.78
CA GLY A 230 -24.23 -11.41 -16.14
C GLY A 230 -25.59 -11.70 -15.51
N LEU A 231 -26.38 -10.68 -15.22
CA LEU A 231 -27.75 -10.82 -14.69
C LEU A 231 -28.83 -10.68 -15.76
N VAL A 232 -28.44 -10.45 -17.01
CA VAL A 232 -29.35 -10.27 -18.15
C VAL A 232 -29.38 -11.56 -18.97
N GLU A 233 -30.57 -11.94 -19.44
CA GLU A 233 -30.74 -13.08 -20.32
C GLU A 233 -29.93 -12.89 -21.63
N PRO A 234 -29.31 -13.96 -22.17
CA PRO A 234 -28.44 -13.85 -23.35
C PRO A 234 -29.08 -13.15 -24.56
N GLU A 235 -30.39 -13.30 -24.73
CA GLU A 235 -31.17 -12.72 -25.83
C GLU A 235 -31.24 -11.19 -25.74
N ASN A 236 -31.24 -10.62 -24.53
CA ASN A 236 -31.45 -9.20 -24.28
C ASN A 236 -30.15 -8.41 -24.03
N ARG A 237 -29.00 -9.07 -23.83
CA ARG A 237 -27.71 -8.42 -23.53
C ARG A 237 -27.30 -7.35 -24.53
N THR A 238 -27.49 -7.61 -25.82
CA THR A 238 -27.18 -6.63 -26.88
C THR A 238 -28.08 -5.40 -26.81
N THR A 239 -29.34 -5.58 -26.42
CA THR A 239 -30.31 -4.50 -26.23
C THR A 239 -29.95 -3.64 -25.02
N VAL A 240 -29.63 -4.28 -23.88
CA VAL A 240 -29.19 -3.59 -22.65
C VAL A 240 -27.86 -2.88 -22.84
N ALA A 241 -26.95 -3.45 -23.62
CA ALA A 241 -25.71 -2.79 -23.99
C ALA A 241 -25.93 -1.55 -24.86
N ALA A 242 -26.92 -1.58 -25.77
CA ALA A 242 -27.22 -0.46 -26.66
C ALA A 242 -28.01 0.67 -25.99
N GLN A 243 -28.94 0.34 -25.09
CA GLN A 243 -29.78 1.32 -24.40
C GLN A 243 -30.00 0.97 -22.92
N VAL A 244 -30.15 2.00 -22.08
CA VAL A 244 -30.51 1.82 -20.67
C VAL A 244 -31.89 1.15 -20.58
N PRO A 245 -32.04 0.07 -19.78
CA PRO A 245 -33.32 -0.60 -19.58
C PRO A 245 -34.42 0.34 -19.05
N GLU A 246 -35.67 0.07 -19.42
CA GLU A 246 -36.82 0.80 -18.89
C GLU A 246 -37.01 0.52 -17.39
N LYS A 247 -37.31 1.56 -16.61
CA LYS A 247 -37.49 1.42 -15.16
C LYS A 247 -38.61 0.42 -14.83
N GLY A 248 -38.24 -0.67 -14.15
CA GLY A 248 -39.16 -1.74 -13.74
C GLY A 248 -39.28 -2.91 -14.72
N SER A 249 -38.50 -2.94 -15.81
CA SER A 249 -38.30 -4.16 -16.59
C SER A 249 -37.47 -5.18 -15.81
N GLU A 250 -37.49 -6.44 -16.27
CA GLU A 250 -36.65 -7.50 -15.70
C GLU A 250 -35.16 -7.17 -15.83
N ASP A 251 -34.75 -6.65 -16.99
CA ASP A 251 -33.38 -6.23 -17.26
C ASP A 251 -32.93 -5.05 -16.37
N ALA A 252 -33.84 -4.20 -15.89
CA ALA A 252 -33.50 -3.11 -14.98
C ALA A 252 -33.02 -3.61 -13.60
N SER A 253 -33.31 -4.86 -13.24
CA SER A 253 -32.84 -5.49 -12.01
C SER A 253 -31.35 -5.87 -12.04
N SER A 254 -30.71 -5.76 -13.20
CA SER A 254 -29.26 -5.96 -13.37
C SER A 254 -28.41 -4.77 -12.92
N PHE A 255 -29.04 -3.67 -12.50
CA PHE A 255 -28.33 -2.51 -11.95
C PHE A 255 -27.65 -2.87 -10.63
N ILE A 256 -26.38 -2.49 -10.51
CA ILE A 256 -25.55 -2.68 -9.33
C ILE A 256 -24.86 -1.35 -9.03
N ALA A 257 -24.79 -1.01 -7.75
CA ALA A 257 -23.97 0.08 -7.25
C ALA A 257 -23.05 -0.42 -6.14
N PHE A 258 -21.83 0.06 -6.14
CA PHE A 258 -20.75 -0.31 -5.26
C PHE A 258 -19.97 0.96 -4.87
N GLU A 259 -19.76 1.13 -3.58
CA GLU A 259 -18.94 2.20 -3.02
C GLU A 259 -17.75 1.56 -2.31
N SER A 260 -16.57 2.16 -2.42
CA SER A 260 -15.38 1.68 -1.75
C SER A 260 -14.50 2.79 -1.23
N THR A 261 -13.90 2.53 -0.08
CA THR A 261 -12.90 3.39 0.55
C THR A 261 -11.64 2.58 0.73
N PHE A 262 -10.55 3.06 0.14
CA PHE A 262 -9.23 2.47 0.23
C PHE A 262 -8.30 3.44 0.95
N GLU A 263 -7.81 3.05 2.12
CA GLU A 263 -6.85 3.85 2.88
C GLU A 263 -5.51 3.12 2.95
N ILE A 264 -4.42 3.85 2.68
CA ILE A 264 -3.06 3.40 3.01
C ILE A 264 -2.47 4.38 3.99
N GLN A 265 -2.12 3.89 5.18
CA GLN A 265 -1.50 4.66 6.24
C GLN A 265 -0.15 4.05 6.63
N LEU A 266 0.82 4.91 6.94
CA LEU A 266 2.02 4.48 7.64
C LEU A 266 1.66 4.13 9.08
N GLY A 267 2.46 3.25 9.68
CA GLY A 267 2.26 2.78 11.03
C GLY A 267 2.14 3.94 12.03
N LYS A 268 1.14 3.87 12.91
CA LYS A 268 0.82 4.93 13.90
C LYS A 268 2.01 5.31 14.78
N ASN A 269 2.96 4.41 15.00
CA ASN A 269 4.12 4.65 15.85
C ASN A 269 5.28 5.34 15.10
N LEU A 270 5.17 5.60 13.80
CA LEU A 270 6.22 6.27 13.03
C LEU A 270 6.38 7.75 13.42
N ASP A 271 5.28 8.41 13.76
CA ASP A 271 5.25 9.82 14.14
C ASP A 271 6.14 10.14 15.36
N ILE A 272 6.39 9.16 16.22
CA ILE A 272 7.26 9.27 17.39
C ILE A 272 8.71 9.62 17.00
N LEU A 273 9.14 9.26 15.79
CA LEU A 273 10.47 9.62 15.28
C LEU A 273 10.59 11.13 15.04
N LEU A 274 9.48 11.84 14.80
CA LEU A 274 9.46 13.30 14.63
C LEU A 274 9.79 14.05 15.94
N VAL A 275 9.83 13.35 17.07
CA VAL A 275 10.33 13.89 18.35
C VAL A 275 11.85 14.09 18.31
N LEU A 276 12.60 13.35 17.47
CA LEU A 276 14.07 13.38 17.45
C LEU A 276 14.65 14.77 17.12
N PRO A 277 14.18 15.51 16.09
CA PRO A 277 14.61 16.89 15.85
C PRO A 277 14.38 17.84 17.04
N ALA A 278 13.21 17.74 17.69
CA ALA A 278 12.89 18.55 18.86
C ALA A 278 13.83 18.22 20.04
N MET A 279 14.07 16.93 20.27
CA MET A 279 15.00 16.44 21.26
C MET A 279 16.43 16.94 20.99
N TRP A 280 16.90 16.95 19.74
CA TRP A 280 18.22 17.49 19.39
C TRP A 280 18.38 18.99 19.65
N TYR A 281 17.29 19.74 19.55
CA TYR A 281 17.27 21.15 19.89
C TYR A 281 17.39 21.35 21.41
N LEU A 282 16.58 20.62 22.19
CA LEU A 282 16.52 20.69 23.65
C LEU A 282 17.79 20.14 24.33
N LEU A 283 18.40 19.10 23.76
CA LEU A 283 19.57 18.42 24.32
C LEU A 283 20.78 18.63 23.37
N PRO A 284 21.47 19.79 23.42
CA PRO A 284 22.62 20.04 22.55
C PRO A 284 23.78 19.10 22.83
N ALA A 285 24.47 18.70 21.75
CA ALA A 285 25.68 17.89 21.85
C ALA A 285 26.83 18.73 22.40
N VAL A 286 27.67 18.13 23.25
CA VAL A 286 28.94 18.76 23.63
C VAL A 286 29.97 18.52 22.53
N ASP A 287 30.80 19.50 22.21
CA ASP A 287 31.95 19.27 21.33
C ASP A 287 33.08 18.57 22.11
N PRO A 288 33.43 17.31 21.79
CA PRO A 288 34.49 16.57 22.47
C PRO A 288 35.86 17.27 22.36
N ARG A 289 36.06 18.08 21.31
CA ARG A 289 37.30 18.83 21.09
C ARG A 289 37.45 20.02 22.03
N GLN A 290 36.35 20.74 22.29
CA GLN A 290 36.34 21.81 23.29
C GLN A 290 36.50 21.24 24.71
N GLN A 291 35.99 20.03 24.96
CA GLN A 291 36.21 19.33 26.22
C GLN A 291 37.65 18.89 26.45
N ARG A 292 38.33 18.37 25.42
CA ARG A 292 39.74 17.99 25.56
C ARG A 292 40.62 19.20 25.88
N LYS A 293 40.35 20.36 25.26
CA LYS A 293 41.07 21.61 25.55
C LYS A 293 40.83 22.14 26.96
N THR A 294 39.61 22.02 27.48
CA THR A 294 39.26 22.46 28.85
C THR A 294 39.80 21.52 29.93
N LEU A 295 39.92 20.22 29.66
CA LEU A 295 40.55 19.29 30.59
C LEU A 295 42.07 19.43 30.64
N VAL A 296 42.73 19.55 29.48
CA VAL A 296 44.19 19.74 29.42
C VAL A 296 44.60 21.09 30.00
N GLY A 297 43.84 22.16 29.76
CA GLY A 297 44.13 23.48 30.34
C GLY A 297 43.92 23.60 31.85
N VAL A 298 43.32 22.59 32.50
CA VAL A 298 43.19 22.50 33.98
C VAL A 298 44.29 21.63 34.59
N GLU A 299 44.99 20.82 33.80
CA GLU A 299 46.15 20.05 34.23
C GLU A 299 47.48 20.85 34.14
N ASP A 300 47.46 21.99 33.41
CA ASP A 300 48.62 22.86 33.18
C ASP A 300 48.67 24.11 34.10
N GLU A 301 47.77 24.23 35.10
CA GLU A 301 47.79 25.22 36.20
C GLU A 301 48.08 24.56 37.56
#